data_AF-A0A2K8VDX1-F1
#
_entry.id   AF-A0A2K8VDX1-F1
#
_cell.length_a   1.000
_cell.length_b   1.000
_cell.length_c   1.000
_cell.angle_alpha   90.00
_cell.angle_beta   90.00
_cell.angle_gamma   90.00
#
_symmetry.space_group_name_H-M   'P 1'
#
loop_
_entity.id
_entity.type
_entity.pdbx_description
1 polymer ?
#
loop_
_entity_poly.entity_id
_entity_poly.type
_entity_poly.pdbx_seq_one_letter_code
_entity_poly.pdbx_strand_id
1 'polypeptide(L)'
;MDENKPLSKLFSDDYKSFEIDDKIEIIDLDSVSNFSELRQKMGKLTCEGKSSGLRFKSNDTIYHLIGFANCPSSVEIGCYFRRNLLFVRNDSLVIEYGKSKKKKSITFLKAELNEIISKTYNFQYNENKLKPALIHFYVEDKYPIETTKRTLKEIVRQFKEINSQNGSDYFRYNILFEGFDITNIPPSPPPPKPNEFDNEKK
;
A
#
# COMPACT_ATOMS: atom_id res chain seq x y z
N MET A 1 18.59 -35.93 5.42
CA MET A 1 17.77 -35.17 6.37
C MET A 1 18.47 -33.84 6.54
N ASP A 2 18.02 -32.82 5.83
CA ASP A 2 18.73 -31.55 5.72
C ASP A 2 17.75 -30.43 6.04
N GLU A 3 17.45 -30.22 7.33
CA GLU A 3 16.53 -29.16 7.75
C GLU A 3 17.02 -28.51 9.04
N ASN A 4 18.06 -27.70 8.89
CA ASN A 4 18.30 -26.57 9.79
C ASN A 4 18.89 -25.40 9.00
N LYS A 5 18.37 -25.16 7.79
CA LYS A 5 18.72 -23.95 7.05
C LYS A 5 18.03 -22.76 7.72
N PRO A 6 18.76 -21.77 8.26
CA PRO A 6 18.15 -20.63 8.92
C PRO A 6 17.28 -19.86 7.93
N LEU A 7 16.03 -19.59 8.32
CA LEU A 7 15.11 -18.81 7.50
C LEU A 7 15.69 -17.42 7.25
N SER A 8 15.69 -17.01 5.98
CA SER A 8 16.09 -15.66 5.60
C SER A 8 15.07 -14.63 6.11
N LYS A 9 15.52 -13.46 6.57
CA LYS A 9 14.63 -12.36 6.97
C LYS A 9 14.65 -11.27 5.90
N LEU A 10 13.48 -10.75 5.54
CA LEU A 10 13.33 -9.67 4.58
C LEU A 10 12.43 -8.58 5.15
N PHE A 11 12.97 -7.37 5.25
CA PHE A 11 12.31 -6.20 5.80
C PHE A 11 11.95 -5.23 4.68
N SER A 12 10.80 -4.56 4.75
CA SER A 12 10.56 -3.33 3.97
C SER A 12 11.46 -2.21 4.48
N ASP A 13 11.81 -1.27 3.61
CA ASP A 13 12.80 -0.23 3.94
C ASP A 13 12.38 0.61 5.15
N ASP A 14 11.09 0.93 5.26
CA ASP A 14 10.54 1.69 6.39
C ASP A 14 10.36 0.85 7.68
N TYR A 15 10.57 -0.48 7.66
CA TYR A 15 10.31 -1.30 8.85
C TYR A 15 11.22 -0.92 10.03
N LYS A 16 12.50 -0.69 9.73
CA LYS A 16 13.52 -0.41 10.75
C LYS A 16 13.36 0.98 11.39
N SER A 17 12.84 1.96 10.65
CA SER A 17 12.67 3.32 11.17
C SER A 17 11.58 3.39 12.23
N PHE A 18 10.49 2.65 12.04
CA PHE A 18 9.42 2.59 13.03
C PHE A 18 9.73 1.62 14.20
N GLU A 19 10.56 0.59 13.98
CA GLU A 19 11.02 -0.31 15.06
C GLU A 19 11.81 0.47 16.13
N ILE A 20 12.48 1.56 15.74
CA ILE A 20 13.22 2.46 16.63
C ILE A 20 12.29 3.36 17.45
N ASP A 21 11.08 3.65 16.96
CA ASP A 21 10.15 4.61 17.58
C ASP A 21 9.17 3.97 18.59
N ASP A 22 9.27 2.67 18.89
CA ASP A 22 8.40 1.89 19.80
C ASP A 22 6.87 2.01 19.53
N LYS A 23 6.51 2.49 18.34
CA LYS A 23 5.11 2.72 17.91
C LYS A 23 4.57 1.60 17.03
N ILE A 24 5.29 0.48 16.90
CA ILE A 24 4.84 -0.67 16.11
C ILE A 24 4.28 -1.74 17.02
N GLU A 25 3.10 -2.26 16.68
CA GLU A 25 2.65 -3.56 17.16
C GLU A 25 2.68 -4.59 16.02
N ILE A 26 3.25 -5.77 16.29
CA ILE A 26 3.45 -6.82 15.28
C ILE A 26 2.22 -7.73 15.20
N ILE A 27 1.60 -7.77 14.03
CA ILE A 27 0.57 -8.73 13.65
C ILE A 27 1.21 -9.86 12.86
N ASP A 28 1.07 -11.09 13.35
CA ASP A 28 1.48 -12.30 12.63
C ASP A 28 0.37 -12.75 11.68
N LEU A 29 0.58 -12.63 10.36
CA LEU A 29 -0.42 -13.07 9.37
C LEU A 29 -0.55 -14.59 9.30
N ASP A 30 0.38 -15.36 9.87
CA ASP A 30 0.22 -16.81 10.00
C ASP A 30 -0.87 -17.16 11.02
N SER A 31 -1.29 -16.20 11.87
CA SER A 31 -2.38 -16.34 12.85
C SER A 31 -3.71 -15.73 12.41
N VAL A 32 -3.80 -15.20 11.20
CA VAL A 32 -4.98 -14.47 10.69
C VAL A 32 -5.67 -15.29 9.61
N SER A 33 -7.00 -15.37 9.65
CA SER A 33 -7.78 -16.21 8.72
C SER A 33 -7.97 -15.57 7.34
N ASN A 34 -8.24 -14.27 7.28
CA ASN A 34 -8.56 -13.54 6.05
C ASN A 34 -8.20 -12.04 6.12
N PHE A 35 -8.43 -11.35 5.01
CA PHE A 35 -8.06 -9.94 4.86
C PHE A 35 -8.87 -9.00 5.75
N SER A 36 -10.19 -9.22 5.91
CA SER A 36 -11.01 -8.41 6.82
C SER A 36 -10.58 -8.53 8.28
N GLU A 37 -10.24 -9.73 8.76
CA GLU A 37 -9.70 -9.92 10.11
C GLU A 37 -8.38 -9.15 10.30
N LEU A 38 -7.47 -9.24 9.33
CA LEU A 38 -6.21 -8.48 9.33
C LEU A 38 -6.50 -6.98 9.44
N ARG A 39 -7.36 -6.46 8.57
CA ARG A 39 -7.72 -5.04 8.53
C ARG A 39 -8.34 -4.58 9.85
N GLN A 40 -9.19 -5.40 10.48
CA GLN A 40 -9.80 -5.06 11.77
C GLN A 40 -8.74 -4.95 12.87
N LYS A 41 -7.78 -5.88 12.94
CA LYS A 41 -6.65 -5.81 13.89
C LYS A 41 -5.84 -4.53 13.65
N MET A 42 -5.47 -4.24 12.40
CA MET A 42 -4.72 -3.03 12.03
C MET A 42 -5.48 -1.73 12.35
N GLY A 43 -6.79 -1.74 12.11
CA GLY A 43 -7.66 -0.58 12.38
C GLY A 43 -7.73 -0.25 13.87
N LYS A 44 -7.80 -1.26 14.74
CA LYS A 44 -7.75 -1.07 16.20
C LYS A 44 -6.44 -0.41 16.64
N LEU A 45 -5.30 -0.92 16.14
CA LEU A 45 -3.99 -0.32 16.42
C LEU A 45 -3.91 1.15 15.97
N THR A 46 -4.48 1.45 14.80
CA THR A 46 -4.51 2.82 14.28
C THR A 46 -5.35 3.75 15.17
N CYS A 47 -6.47 3.27 15.72
CA CYS A 47 -7.25 4.03 16.70
C CYS A 47 -6.48 4.30 18.01
N GLU A 48 -5.51 3.45 18.35
CA GLU A 48 -4.60 3.61 19.50
C GLU A 48 -3.39 4.50 19.17
N GLY A 49 -3.28 5.03 17.95
CA GLY A 49 -2.13 5.81 17.49
C GLY A 49 -0.88 4.98 17.21
N LYS A 50 -1.02 3.66 17.06
CA LYS A 50 0.08 2.72 16.74
C LYS A 50 0.10 2.38 15.25
N SER A 51 1.29 2.09 14.76
CA SER A 51 1.52 1.54 13.42
C SER A 51 1.44 0.01 13.43
N SER A 52 0.95 -0.59 12.35
CA SER A 52 0.86 -2.04 12.24
C SER A 52 2.09 -2.60 11.53
N GLY A 53 2.93 -3.30 12.27
CA GLY A 53 3.98 -4.12 11.70
C GLY A 53 3.40 -5.48 11.35
N LEU A 54 3.72 -6.00 10.17
CA LEU A 54 3.23 -7.28 9.68
C LEU A 54 4.39 -8.25 9.59
N ARG A 55 4.21 -9.44 10.13
CA ARG A 55 5.16 -10.56 10.04
C ARG A 55 4.47 -11.77 9.43
N PHE A 56 5.13 -12.44 8.49
CA PHE A 56 4.63 -13.70 7.95
C PHE A 56 5.72 -14.54 7.30
N LYS A 57 5.53 -15.86 7.31
CA LYS A 57 6.38 -16.79 6.56
C LYS A 57 5.86 -16.97 5.14
N SER A 58 6.76 -16.95 4.16
CA SER A 58 6.48 -17.43 2.80
C SER A 58 7.72 -18.14 2.25
N ASN A 59 7.59 -19.43 1.99
CA ASN A 59 8.71 -20.33 1.68
C ASN A 59 9.79 -20.26 2.79
N ASP A 60 11.06 -20.09 2.42
CA ASP A 60 12.21 -20.02 3.33
C ASP A 60 12.53 -18.59 3.81
N THR A 61 11.56 -17.69 3.74
CA THR A 61 11.72 -16.27 4.07
C THR A 61 10.63 -15.79 5.03
N ILE A 62 11.04 -15.11 6.09
CA ILE A 62 10.16 -14.36 6.98
C ILE A 62 10.15 -12.91 6.51
N TYR A 63 8.97 -12.44 6.15
CA TYR A 63 8.74 -11.08 5.69
C TYR A 63 8.30 -10.20 6.86
N HIS A 64 8.84 -9.00 6.88
CA HIS A 64 8.52 -7.94 7.83
C HIS A 64 8.20 -6.68 7.03
N LEU A 65 7.00 -6.15 7.19
CA LEU A 65 6.63 -4.88 6.54
C LEU A 65 5.76 -4.02 7.45
N ILE A 66 5.53 -2.78 7.03
CA ILE A 66 4.61 -1.88 7.71
C ILE A 66 3.43 -1.60 6.80
N GLY A 67 2.25 -1.50 7.41
CA GLY A 67 1.06 -0.98 6.77
C GLY A 67 0.16 -0.34 7.80
N PHE A 68 -0.93 0.24 7.32
CA PHE A 68 -1.98 0.78 8.18
C PHE A 68 -3.35 0.52 7.57
N ALA A 69 -4.37 0.55 8.41
CA ALA A 69 -5.77 0.55 8.00
C ALA A 69 -6.45 1.72 8.69
N ASN A 70 -7.47 2.31 8.06
CA ASN A 70 -8.19 3.40 8.71
C ASN A 70 -8.84 2.92 10.02
N CYS A 71 -8.81 3.78 11.05
CA CYS A 71 -9.51 3.54 12.30
C CYS A 71 -11.02 3.39 12.04
N PRO A 72 -11.65 2.25 12.38
CA PRO A 72 -13.05 1.99 12.01
C PRO A 72 -14.07 2.96 12.64
N SER A 73 -13.72 3.59 13.76
CA SER A 73 -14.55 4.61 14.43
C SER A 73 -14.30 6.02 13.91
N SER A 74 -13.30 6.22 13.05
CA SER A 74 -13.03 7.51 12.43
C SER A 74 -13.86 7.68 11.15
N VAL A 75 -14.45 8.85 10.99
CA VAL A 75 -15.10 9.31 9.74
C VAL A 75 -14.14 10.13 8.87
N GLU A 76 -12.87 10.24 9.25
CA GLU A 76 -11.88 10.98 8.49
C GLU A 76 -11.55 10.28 7.18
N ILE A 77 -11.70 11.01 6.07
CA ILE A 77 -11.28 10.58 4.75
C ILE A 77 -9.89 11.15 4.51
N GLY A 78 -8.88 10.28 4.38
CA GLY A 78 -7.52 10.68 4.05
C GLY A 78 -7.42 11.23 2.63
N CYS A 79 -7.10 12.52 2.47
CA CYS A 79 -6.77 13.07 1.16
C CYS A 79 -5.28 12.89 0.85
N TYR A 80 -4.96 11.96 -0.04
CA TYR A 80 -3.59 11.57 -0.36
C TYR A 80 -3.00 12.36 -1.53
N PHE A 81 -2.80 13.67 -1.34
CA PHE A 81 -2.20 14.54 -2.37
C PHE A 81 -0.69 14.33 -2.53
N ARG A 82 -0.19 14.67 -3.73
CA ARG A 82 1.23 14.76 -4.10
C ARG A 82 2.05 13.49 -3.81
N ARG A 83 1.55 12.35 -4.24
CA ARG A 83 2.23 11.06 -4.20
C ARG A 83 1.77 10.17 -5.34
N ASN A 84 2.57 9.19 -5.72
CA ASN A 84 2.11 8.13 -6.62
C ASN A 84 1.11 7.23 -5.90
N LEU A 85 -0.01 6.97 -6.54
CA LEU A 85 -1.04 6.07 -6.05
C LEU A 85 -0.99 4.78 -6.86
N LEU A 86 -0.82 3.66 -6.17
CA LEU A 86 -0.83 2.32 -6.75
C LEU A 86 -2.01 1.57 -6.16
N PHE A 87 -2.75 0.84 -6.99
CA PHE A 87 -3.97 0.16 -6.54
C PHE A 87 -3.82 -1.32 -6.80
N VAL A 88 -3.78 -2.10 -5.71
CA VAL A 88 -3.62 -3.54 -5.75
C VAL A 88 -4.91 -4.20 -5.30
N ARG A 89 -5.37 -5.17 -6.09
CA ARG A 89 -6.63 -5.91 -5.92
C ARG A 89 -6.37 -7.40 -6.01
N ASN A 90 -6.60 -8.09 -4.91
CA ASN A 90 -6.32 -9.52 -4.75
C ASN A 90 -4.83 -9.79 -5.02
N ASP A 91 -4.49 -10.22 -6.23
CA ASP A 91 -3.14 -10.53 -6.74
C ASP A 91 -2.74 -9.69 -7.96
N SER A 92 -3.46 -8.59 -8.21
CA SER A 92 -3.37 -7.82 -9.44
C SER A 92 -3.18 -6.33 -9.19
N LEU A 93 -2.36 -5.68 -10.01
CA LEU A 93 -2.21 -4.24 -10.10
C LEU A 93 -3.25 -3.67 -11.07
N VAL A 94 -3.95 -2.61 -10.66
CA VAL A 94 -4.88 -1.86 -11.51
C VAL A 94 -4.07 -0.81 -12.28
N ILE A 95 -4.10 -0.89 -13.61
CA ILE A 95 -3.31 -0.04 -14.52
C ILE A 95 -4.20 1.04 -15.16
N GLU A 96 -5.46 0.73 -15.41
CA GLU A 96 -6.43 1.66 -16.01
C GLU A 96 -7.70 1.72 -15.15
N TYR A 97 -8.34 2.89 -15.11
CA TYR A 97 -9.53 3.18 -14.29
C TYR A 97 -10.78 3.41 -15.16
N GLY A 98 -11.95 3.39 -14.53
CA GLY A 98 -13.22 3.69 -15.19
C GLY A 98 -13.67 2.57 -16.14
N LYS A 99 -14.28 2.94 -17.28
CA LYS A 99 -14.88 1.98 -18.22
C LYS A 99 -13.86 1.04 -18.88
N SER A 100 -12.59 1.44 -18.94
CA SER A 100 -11.48 0.66 -19.49
C SER A 100 -10.67 -0.06 -18.40
N LYS A 101 -11.28 -0.37 -17.24
CA LYS A 101 -10.57 -0.92 -16.08
C LYS A 101 -9.74 -2.14 -16.48
N LYS A 102 -8.41 -1.99 -16.41
CA LYS A 102 -7.45 -3.03 -16.78
C LYS A 102 -6.64 -3.42 -15.56
N LYS A 103 -6.53 -4.72 -15.34
CA LYS A 103 -5.71 -5.32 -14.30
C LYS A 103 -4.58 -6.11 -14.94
N LYS A 104 -3.39 -6.03 -14.36
CA LYS A 104 -2.26 -6.92 -14.65
C LYS A 104 -1.88 -7.66 -13.38
N SER A 105 -1.25 -8.82 -13.50
CA SER A 105 -0.71 -9.54 -12.32
C SER A 105 0.22 -8.62 -11.52
N ILE A 106 0.27 -8.81 -10.19
CA ILE A 106 1.17 -8.08 -9.30
C ILE A 106 2.64 -8.20 -9.71
N THR A 107 3.01 -9.23 -10.46
CA THR A 107 4.36 -9.39 -11.05
C THR A 107 4.72 -8.28 -12.05
N PHE A 108 3.74 -7.52 -12.54
CA PHE A 108 3.96 -6.36 -13.41
C PHE A 108 4.39 -5.09 -12.63
N LEU A 109 4.34 -5.09 -11.30
CA LEU A 109 4.61 -3.92 -10.48
C LEU A 109 5.96 -3.25 -10.78
N LYS A 110 7.04 -4.02 -11.00
CA LYS A 110 8.36 -3.48 -11.34
C LYS A 110 8.33 -2.68 -12.64
N ALA A 111 7.59 -3.14 -13.65
CA ALA A 111 7.46 -2.41 -14.91
C ALA A 111 6.74 -1.07 -14.70
N GLU A 112 5.68 -1.07 -13.89
CA GLU A 112 4.98 0.16 -13.50
C GLU A 112 5.89 1.12 -12.73
N LEU A 113 6.66 0.60 -11.76
CA LEU A 113 7.62 1.41 -10.99
C LEU A 113 8.67 2.05 -11.90
N ASN A 114 9.22 1.30 -12.86
CA ASN A 114 10.16 1.83 -13.85
C ASN A 114 9.53 2.91 -14.73
N GLU A 115 8.27 2.75 -15.13
CA GLU A 115 7.54 3.77 -15.88
C GLU A 115 7.39 5.05 -15.06
N ILE A 116 7.02 4.94 -13.78
CA ILE A 116 6.95 6.07 -12.85
C ILE A 116 8.32 6.76 -12.73
N ILE A 117 9.39 5.98 -12.52
CA ILE A 117 10.77 6.48 -12.38
C ILE A 117 11.22 7.25 -13.63
N SER A 118 10.90 6.75 -14.83
CA SER A 118 11.30 7.37 -16.09
C SER A 118 10.64 8.74 -16.36
N LYS A 119 9.55 9.07 -15.65
CA LYS A 119 8.82 10.33 -15.81
C LYS A 119 9.26 11.30 -14.71
N THR A 120 10.04 12.32 -15.06
CA THR A 120 10.67 13.27 -14.13
C THR A 120 9.70 13.95 -13.15
N TYR A 121 8.44 14.16 -13.53
CA TYR A 121 7.42 14.76 -12.65
C TYR A 121 6.70 13.77 -11.75
N ASN A 122 6.79 12.47 -12.05
CA ASN A 122 6.14 11.40 -11.28
C ASN A 122 7.09 10.78 -10.25
N PHE A 123 8.39 11.05 -10.34
CA PHE A 123 9.38 10.44 -9.46
C PHE A 123 10.40 11.48 -8.98
N GLN A 124 10.08 12.15 -7.87
CA GLN A 124 11.02 13.02 -7.14
C GLN A 124 10.72 13.03 -5.64
N TYR A 125 11.16 11.96 -4.99
CA TYR A 125 11.41 11.95 -3.55
C TYR A 125 12.81 12.54 -3.32
N ASN A 126 12.96 13.47 -2.35
CA ASN A 126 14.15 14.29 -2.02
C ASN A 126 14.37 15.66 -2.73
N GLU A 127 13.56 16.06 -3.72
CA GLU A 127 13.50 17.47 -4.20
C GLU A 127 12.30 18.25 -3.60
N ASN A 128 11.74 17.80 -2.47
CA ASN A 128 10.51 18.32 -1.85
C ASN A 128 9.24 18.25 -2.73
N LYS A 129 9.23 17.49 -3.84
CA LYS A 129 8.08 17.49 -4.77
C LYS A 129 7.03 16.40 -4.49
N LEU A 130 7.42 15.18 -4.09
CA LEU A 130 6.46 14.08 -3.84
C LEU A 130 6.68 13.36 -2.50
N LYS A 131 5.58 13.05 -1.80
CA LYS A 131 5.55 12.16 -0.62
C LYS A 131 5.76 10.69 -1.05
N PRO A 132 6.14 9.78 -0.13
CA PRO A 132 6.22 8.35 -0.43
C PRO A 132 4.96 7.83 -1.12
N ALA A 133 5.12 6.89 -2.04
CA ALA A 133 4.00 6.30 -2.77
C ALA A 133 3.01 5.65 -1.80
N LEU A 134 1.74 5.59 -2.20
CA LEU A 134 0.71 4.92 -1.43
C LEU A 134 0.13 3.77 -2.23
N ILE A 135 0.22 2.57 -1.67
CA ILE A 135 -0.37 1.37 -2.21
C ILE A 135 -1.72 1.15 -1.53
N HIS A 136 -2.80 1.39 -2.26
CA HIS A 136 -4.15 1.02 -1.87
C HIS A 136 -4.35 -0.47 -2.10
N PHE A 137 -4.30 -1.24 -1.02
CA PHE A 137 -4.32 -2.69 -1.07
C PHE A 137 -5.64 -3.23 -0.55
N TYR A 138 -6.29 -4.07 -1.36
CA TYR A 138 -7.56 -4.72 -1.01
C TYR A 138 -7.56 -6.15 -1.53
N VAL A 139 -8.02 -7.08 -0.70
CA VAL A 139 -8.27 -8.47 -1.07
C VAL A 139 -9.69 -8.81 -0.65
N GLU A 140 -10.48 -9.40 -1.55
CA GLU A 140 -11.83 -9.85 -1.20
C GLU A 140 -11.78 -11.01 -0.21
N ASP A 141 -12.66 -11.02 0.80
CA ASP A 141 -12.67 -12.04 1.88
C ASP A 141 -12.92 -13.48 1.39
N LYS A 142 -13.43 -13.64 0.16
CA LYS A 142 -13.54 -14.97 -0.48
C LYS A 142 -12.18 -15.60 -0.76
N TYR A 143 -11.10 -14.81 -0.79
CA TYR A 143 -9.74 -15.30 -0.96
C TYR A 143 -9.09 -15.60 0.39
N PRO A 144 -8.28 -16.67 0.49
CA PRO A 144 -7.55 -16.99 1.71
C PRO A 144 -6.49 -15.93 2.03
N ILE A 145 -6.05 -15.86 3.29
CA ILE A 145 -4.94 -15.00 3.74
C ILE A 145 -3.65 -15.21 2.91
N GLU A 146 -3.45 -16.39 2.32
CA GLU A 146 -2.33 -16.70 1.45
C GLU A 146 -2.26 -15.81 0.19
N THR A 147 -3.41 -15.36 -0.33
CA THR A 147 -3.45 -14.37 -1.41
C THR A 147 -2.83 -13.06 -0.93
N THR A 148 -3.18 -12.63 0.28
CA THR A 148 -2.60 -11.43 0.91
C THR A 148 -1.09 -11.56 1.09
N LYS A 149 -0.62 -12.67 1.67
CA LYS A 149 0.82 -12.92 1.88
C LYS A 149 1.60 -12.94 0.57
N ARG A 150 1.08 -13.61 -0.46
CA ARG A 150 1.71 -13.69 -1.79
C ARG A 150 1.83 -12.32 -2.44
N THR A 151 0.77 -11.51 -2.39
CA THR A 151 0.78 -10.17 -2.98
C THR A 151 1.72 -9.23 -2.23
N LEU A 152 1.70 -9.25 -0.88
CA LEU A 152 2.63 -8.47 -0.06
C LEU A 152 4.09 -8.87 -0.31
N LYS A 153 4.37 -10.17 -0.43
CA LYS A 153 5.70 -10.67 -0.83
C LYS A 153 6.15 -10.08 -2.15
N GLU A 154 5.30 -10.08 -3.17
CA GLU A 154 5.66 -9.52 -4.49
C GLU A 154 5.88 -8.02 -4.45
N ILE A 155 5.10 -7.28 -3.64
CA ILE A 155 5.32 -5.85 -3.41
C ILE A 155 6.72 -5.64 -2.82
N VAL A 156 7.00 -6.24 -1.65
CA VAL A 156 8.26 -6.01 -0.95
C VAL A 156 9.46 -6.44 -1.81
N ARG A 157 9.36 -7.58 -2.51
CA ARG A 157 10.42 -8.07 -3.40
C ARG A 157 10.74 -7.07 -4.52
N GLN A 158 9.72 -6.56 -5.20
CA GLN A 158 9.91 -5.69 -6.36
C GLN A 158 10.40 -4.29 -5.98
N PHE A 159 9.90 -3.72 -4.86
CA PHE A 159 10.44 -2.46 -4.33
C PHE A 159 11.90 -2.61 -3.88
N LYS A 160 12.21 -3.68 -3.14
CA LYS A 160 13.60 -3.96 -2.73
C LYS A 160 14.55 -4.11 -3.91
N GLU A 161 14.10 -4.74 -4.99
CA GLU A 161 14.88 -4.89 -6.21
C GLU A 161 15.21 -3.53 -6.86
N ILE A 162 14.23 -2.63 -6.93
CA ILE A 162 14.43 -1.24 -7.42
C ILE A 162 15.40 -0.47 -6.52
N ASN A 163 15.19 -0.51 -5.20
CA ASN A 163 16.01 0.26 -4.25
C ASN A 163 17.44 -0.29 -4.15
N SER A 164 17.63 -1.61 -4.27
CA SER A 164 18.99 -2.20 -4.28
C SER A 164 19.84 -1.73 -5.47
N GLN A 165 19.21 -1.31 -6.58
CA GLN A 165 19.92 -0.82 -7.77
C GLN A 165 20.19 0.68 -7.76
N ASN A 166 19.39 1.47 -7.01
CA ASN A 166 19.38 2.93 -7.09
C ASN A 166 19.67 3.64 -5.75
N GLY A 167 19.80 2.90 -4.65
CA GLY A 167 19.95 3.39 -3.29
C GLY A 167 18.78 2.94 -2.40
N SER A 168 19.05 2.61 -1.13
CA SER A 168 18.10 1.95 -0.22
C SER A 168 16.77 2.69 -0.05
N ASP A 169 16.76 4.01 -0.25
CA ASP A 169 15.61 4.87 0.03
C ASP A 169 15.09 5.54 -1.26
N TYR A 170 15.49 5.01 -2.42
CA TYR A 170 15.19 5.60 -3.72
C TYR A 170 13.68 5.70 -3.98
N PHE A 171 12.94 4.62 -3.72
CA PHE A 171 11.49 4.55 -3.92
C PHE A 171 10.80 4.08 -2.63
N ARG A 172 10.44 5.04 -1.77
CA ARG A 172 9.67 4.79 -0.53
C ARG A 172 8.19 4.60 -0.80
N TYR A 173 7.53 3.76 0.00
CA TYR A 173 6.11 3.46 -0.13
C TYR A 173 5.44 3.14 1.20
N ASN A 174 4.14 3.40 1.29
CA ASN A 174 3.28 2.93 2.38
C ASN A 174 2.17 2.04 1.83
N ILE A 175 1.67 1.11 2.64
CA ILE A 175 0.52 0.26 2.27
C ILE A 175 -0.68 0.61 3.14
N LEU A 176 -1.76 1.03 2.49
CA LEU A 176 -3.07 1.23 3.09
C LEU A 176 -3.95 0.01 2.79
N PHE A 177 -4.39 -0.66 3.85
CA PHE A 177 -5.30 -1.81 3.80
C PHE A 177 -6.73 -1.31 3.78
N GLU A 178 -7.33 -1.34 2.59
CA GLU A 178 -8.63 -0.76 2.32
C GLU A 178 -9.78 -1.63 2.83
N GLY A 179 -10.87 -1.01 3.30
CA GLY A 179 -12.08 -1.71 3.69
C GLY A 179 -13.00 -2.11 2.53
N PHE A 180 -12.79 -1.52 1.35
CA PHE A 180 -13.64 -1.71 0.18
C PHE A 180 -12.87 -1.41 -1.11
N ASP A 181 -13.43 -1.81 -2.26
CA ASP A 181 -12.81 -1.53 -3.55
C ASP A 181 -13.01 -0.06 -3.98
N ILE A 182 -12.09 0.83 -3.56
CA ILE A 182 -12.06 2.24 -3.97
C ILE A 182 -11.96 2.47 -5.49
N THR A 183 -11.58 1.47 -6.30
CA THR A 183 -11.48 1.63 -7.77
C THR A 183 -12.83 1.50 -8.48
N ASN A 184 -13.89 1.10 -7.76
CA ASN A 184 -15.25 1.09 -8.27
C ASN A 184 -16.06 2.32 -7.84
N ILE A 185 -15.46 3.22 -7.03
CA ILE A 185 -16.12 4.46 -6.66
C ILE A 185 -16.00 5.44 -7.83
N PRO A 186 -17.12 5.97 -8.35
CA PRO A 186 -17.06 6.99 -9.39
C PRO A 186 -16.33 8.23 -8.85
N PRO A 187 -15.55 8.94 -9.69
CA PRO A 187 -14.92 10.18 -9.27
C PRO A 187 -15.98 11.14 -8.70
N SER A 188 -15.64 11.86 -7.63
CA SER A 188 -16.52 12.86 -7.05
C SER A 188 -17.00 13.81 -8.15
N PRO A 189 -18.29 14.20 -8.16
CA PRO A 189 -18.80 15.13 -9.16
C PRO A 189 -17.97 16.42 -9.12
N PRO A 190 -17.73 17.05 -10.28
CA PRO A 190 -17.00 18.31 -10.33
C PRO A 190 -17.72 19.37 -9.47
N PRO A 191 -16.99 20.31 -8.86
CA PRO A 191 -17.60 21.42 -8.13
C PRO A 191 -18.60 22.13 -9.05
N PRO A 192 -19.76 22.58 -8.51
CA PRO A 192 -20.65 23.43 -9.27
C PRO A 192 -19.85 24.64 -9.78
N LYS A 193 -19.98 24.94 -11.08
CA LYS A 193 -19.38 26.15 -11.65
C LYS A 193 -19.89 27.36 -10.85
N PRO A 194 -19.03 28.35 -10.53
CA PRO A 194 -19.50 29.59 -9.94
C PRO A 194 -20.65 30.14 -10.80
N ASN A 195 -21.80 30.42 -10.19
CA ASN A 195 -22.96 30.92 -10.89
C ASN A 195 -22.59 32.23 -11.63
N GLU A 196 -22.90 32.32 -12.92
CA GLU A 196 -22.85 33.58 -13.70
C GLU A 196 -23.88 34.63 -13.23
N PHE A 197 -24.63 34.37 -12.15
CA PHE A 197 -25.72 35.23 -11.67
C PHE A 197 -25.31 36.30 -10.63
N ASP A 198 -24.03 36.40 -10.26
CA ASP A 198 -23.57 37.44 -9.32
C ASP A 198 -23.12 38.76 -9.99
N ASN A 199 -23.34 38.94 -11.30
CA ASN A 199 -23.00 40.18 -12.01
C ASN A 199 -24.20 41.10 -12.36
N GLU A 200 -25.41 40.82 -11.88
CA GLU A 200 -26.55 41.76 -11.97
C GLU A 200 -26.94 42.31 -10.60
N LYS A 201 -25.99 42.88 -9.88
CA LYS A 201 -26.27 43.93 -8.88
C LYS A 201 -25.22 45.04 -9.00
N LYS A 202 -25.44 45.95 -9.95
CA LYS A 202 -24.91 47.31 -9.88
C LYS A 202 -25.94 48.30 -10.41
#